data_AF-A0A7Y1ZKG4-F1
#
_entry.id   AF-A0A7Y1ZKG4-F1
#
_cell.length_a   1.000
_cell.length_b   1.000
_cell.length_c   1.000
_cell.angle_alpha   90.00
_cell.angle_beta   90.00
_cell.angle_gamma   90.00
#
_symmetry.space_group_name_H-M   'P 1'
#
loop_
_entity.id
_entity.type
_entity.pdbx_description
1 polymer ?
#
loop_
_entity_poly.entity_id
_entity_poly.type
_entity_poly.pdbx_seq_one_letter_code
_entity_poly.pdbx_strand_id
1 'polypeptide(L)' 'MRWDEIDKQVCSVARALSVVGERWTLLILRDAFLGTRRFDQFQSNLGITRHRLSERLG' A
#
# COMPACT_ATOMS: atom_id res chain seq x y z
N MET A 1 -13.44 -4.11 -13.66
CA MET A 1 -13.79 -3.92 -12.24
C MET A 1 -12.85 -2.88 -11.68
N ARG A 2 -13.36 -1.75 -11.22
CA ARG A 2 -12.52 -0.67 -10.71
C ARG A 2 -12.15 -0.98 -9.26
N TRP A 3 -10.93 -0.70 -8.83
CA TRP A 3 -10.47 -1.01 -7.47
C TRP A 3 -11.35 -0.35 -6.38
N ASP A 4 -11.94 0.82 -6.68
CA ASP A 4 -12.89 1.52 -5.78
C ASP A 4 -14.18 0.74 -5.52
N GLU A 5 -14.58 -0.17 -6.41
CA GLU A 5 -15.82 -0.93 -6.29
C GLU A 5 -15.65 -2.15 -5.37
N ILE A 6 -14.41 -2.61 -5.18
CA ILE A 6 -14.07 -3.78 -4.37
C ILE A 6 -14.27 -3.49 -2.87
N ASP A 7 -13.98 -2.27 -2.44
CA ASP A 7 -14.13 -1.85 -1.04
C ASP A 7 -15.58 -1.92 -0.53
N LYS A 8 -16.55 -1.77 -1.44
CA LYS A 8 -17.99 -1.79 -1.12
C LYS A 8 -18.61 -3.20 -1.16
N GLN A 9 -17.82 -4.23 -1.44
CA GLN A 9 -18.30 -5.62 -1.48
C GLN A 9 -18.53 -6.16 -0.06
N VAL A 10 -19.60 -6.95 0.12
CA VAL A 10 -19.90 -7.64 1.40
C VAL A 10 -18.85 -8.71 1.73
N CYS A 11 -18.12 -9.18 0.72
CA CYS A 11 -17.06 -10.17 0.88
C CYS A 11 -15.85 -9.59 1.63
N SER A 12 -15.57 -10.14 2.81
CA SER A 12 -14.44 -9.75 3.68
C SER A 12 -13.08 -9.94 3.00
N VAL A 13 -12.94 -10.99 2.18
CA VAL A 13 -11.71 -11.25 1.42
C VAL A 13 -11.50 -10.18 0.36
N ALA A 14 -12.54 -9.83 -0.39
CA ALA A 14 -12.48 -8.79 -1.42
C ALA A 14 -12.09 -7.43 -0.80
N ARG A 15 -12.73 -7.07 0.32
CA ARG A 15 -12.41 -5.84 1.05
C ARG A 15 -11.01 -5.83 1.66
N ALA A 16 -10.50 -6.97 2.13
CA ALA A 16 -9.11 -7.05 2.57
C ALA A 16 -8.15 -6.86 1.37
N LEU A 17 -8.50 -7.44 0.23
CA LEU A 17 -7.70 -7.34 -1.00
C LEU A 17 -7.73 -5.93 -1.61
N SER A 18 -8.78 -5.12 -1.41
CA SER A 18 -8.79 -3.72 -1.88
C SER A 18 -7.74 -2.87 -1.16
N VAL A 19 -7.41 -3.21 0.09
CA VAL A 19 -6.40 -2.52 0.89
C VAL A 19 -5.01 -3.10 0.65
N VAL A 20 -4.87 -4.42 0.81
CA VAL A 20 -3.58 -5.11 0.76
C VAL A 20 -3.11 -5.33 -0.68
N GLY A 21 -4.03 -5.52 -1.62
CA GLY A 21 -3.75 -5.75 -3.04
C GLY A 21 -3.37 -4.48 -3.82
N GLU A 22 -3.37 -3.31 -3.17
CA GLU A 22 -2.85 -2.11 -3.80
C GLU A 22 -1.33 -2.25 -4.04
N ARG A 23 -0.89 -1.81 -5.23
CA ARG A 23 0.46 -2.07 -5.76
C ARG A 23 1.57 -1.70 -4.78
N TRP A 24 1.45 -0.58 -4.07
CA TRP A 24 2.49 -0.07 -3.20
C TRP A 24 2.40 -0.66 -1.80
N THR A 25 1.21 -1.05 -1.32
CA THR A 25 1.03 -1.64 0.01
C THR A 25 1.95 -2.85 0.22
N LEU A 26 1.99 -3.79 -0.72
CA LEU A 26 2.85 -4.98 -0.60
C LEU A 26 4.36 -4.63 -0.65
N LEU A 27 4.74 -3.64 -1.43
CA LEU A 27 6.14 -3.21 -1.55
C LEU A 27 6.62 -2.47 -0.30
N ILE A 28 5.76 -1.62 0.28
CA ILE A 28 5.99 -0.95 1.56
C ILE A 28 6.14 -2.00 2.67
N LEU A 29 5.22 -2.98 2.73
CA LEU A 29 5.30 -4.06 3.71
C LEU A 29 6.61 -4.86 3.57
N ARG A 30 6.99 -5.24 2.36
CA ARG A 30 8.26 -5.93 2.10
C ARG A 30 9.45 -5.15 2.66
N ASP A 31 9.57 -3.87 2.30
CA ASP A 31 10.68 -3.02 2.75
C ASP A 31 10.66 -2.82 4.27
N ALA A 32 9.48 -2.76 4.88
CA ALA A 32 9.33 -2.74 6.33
C ALA A 32 9.79 -4.06 6.97
N PHE A 33 9.46 -5.22 6.40
CA PHE A 33 9.97 -6.50 6.89
C PHE A 33 11.48 -6.63 6.73
N LEU A 34 12.07 -5.98 5.72
CA LEU A 34 13.52 -5.89 5.54
C LEU A 34 14.21 -4.86 6.47
N GLY A 35 13.47 -4.23 7.38
CA GLY A 35 14.01 -3.34 8.40
C GLY A 35 13.95 -1.84 8.06
N THR A 36 13.33 -1.46 6.94
CA THR A 36 13.13 -0.05 6.60
C THR A 36 12.13 0.59 7.57
N ARG A 37 12.50 1.72 8.18
CA ARG A 37 11.65 2.44 9.16
C ARG A 37 11.49 3.93 8.85
N ARG A 38 12.30 4.48 7.94
CA ARG A 38 12.30 5.92 7.60
C ARG A 38 11.52 6.16 6.31
N PHE A 39 10.69 7.20 6.31
CA PHE A 39 9.88 7.61 5.15
C PHE A 39 10.73 7.87 3.90
N ASP A 40 11.81 8.64 4.02
CA ASP A 40 12.70 8.94 2.88
C ASP A 40 13.36 7.68 2.31
N GLN A 41 13.59 6.66 3.15
CA GLN A 41 14.15 5.39 2.69
C GLN A 41 13.13 4.60 1.87
N PHE A 42 11.86 4.55 2.30
CA PHE A 42 10.78 3.97 1.50
C PHE A 42 10.62 4.71 0.16
N GLN A 43 10.68 6.04 0.17
CA GLN A 43 10.63 6.84 -1.06
C GLN A 43 11.78 6.47 -2.01
N SER A 44 13.01 6.39 -1.48
CA SER A 44 14.21 6.07 -2.25
C SER A 44 14.20 4.64 -2.81
N ASN A 45 13.80 3.65 -2.00
CA ASN A 45 13.80 2.25 -2.40
C ASN A 45 12.71 1.91 -3.41
N LEU A 46 11.52 2.49 -3.22
CA LEU A 46 10.34 2.15 -4.00
C LEU A 46 10.16 3.05 -5.23
N GLY A 47 10.84 4.20 -5.29
CA GLY A 47 10.62 5.22 -6.33
C GLY A 47 9.21 5.80 -6.34
N ILE A 48 8.47 5.63 -5.24
CA ILE A 48 7.10 6.12 -5.08
C ILE A 48 7.11 7.62 -4.83
N THR A 49 6.13 8.34 -5.39
CA THR A 49 5.94 9.77 -5.08
C THR A 49 5.64 9.97 -3.59
N ARG A 50 6.16 11.03 -2.98
CA ARG A 50 5.89 11.36 -1.55
C ARG A 50 4.39 11.40 -1.26
N HIS A 51 3.58 12.00 -2.14
CA HIS A 51 2.13 12.07 -1.97
C HIS A 51 1.49 10.69 -1.82
N ARG A 52 1.77 9.75 -2.74
CA ARG A 52 1.25 8.37 -2.67
C ARG A 52 1.74 7.60 -1.45
N LEU A 53 2.98 7.85 -1.02
CA LEU A 53 3.51 7.21 0.19
C LEU A 53 2.84 7.76 1.45
N SER A 54 2.62 9.08 1.52
CA SER A 54 1.88 9.74 2.60
C SER A 54 0.43 9.28 2.65
N GLU A 55 -0.26 9.13 1.51
CA GLU A 55 -1.63 8.59 1.42
C GLU A 55 -1.76 7.16 2.00
N ARG A 56 -0.65 6.40 2.05
CA ARG A 56 -0.64 5.02 2.55
C ARG A 56 -0.17 4.88 4.00
N LEU A 57 0.69 5.79 4.45
CA LEU A 57 1.29 5.75 5.80
C LEU A 57 0.65 6.73 6.78
N GLY A 58 -0.15 7.69 6.30
CA GLY A 58 -0.80 8.75 7.08
C GLY A 58 -2.31 8.60 7.13
#